data_AF-A0A8T0RXV7-F1
#
_entry.id   AF-A0A8T0RXV7-F1
#
_cell.length_a   1.000
_cell.length_b   1.000
_cell.length_c   1.000
_cell.angle_alpha   90.00
_cell.angle_beta   90.00
_cell.angle_gamma   90.00
#
_symmetry.space_group_name_H-M   'P 1'
#
loop_
_entity.id
_entity.type
_entity.pdbx_description
1 polymer ?
#
loop_
_entity_poly.entity_id
_entity_poly.type
_entity_poly.pdbx_seq_one_letter_code
_entity_poly.pdbx_strand_id
1 'polypeptide(L)'
;MERFFKRKVPETDSANIASNLCLDDINWEEEIKYDPGLRKQIDDYHPNLREMVRRKYLEKGPCQPRTYSFPVTNIGGGPRKFIPDWFDEFGSWLEYRKKDGGYEAFVKNGWNGFHRKQRLREHVGDVGGSHYLAMKKCDDLLQ
;
A
#
# COMPACT_ATOMS: atom_id res chain seq x y z
N MET A 1 23.47 53.75 17.72
CA MET A 1 22.08 53.38 18.07
C MET A 1 21.61 52.35 17.07
N GLU A 2 21.78 51.07 17.38
CA GLU A 2 21.35 49.97 16.53
C GLU A 2 19.88 49.63 16.84
N ARG A 3 19.03 49.72 15.83
CA ARG A 3 17.61 49.38 15.93
C ARG A 3 17.44 47.91 15.55
N PHE A 4 17.25 47.05 16.55
CA PHE A 4 16.91 45.65 16.33
C PHE A 4 15.42 45.51 16.00
N PHE A 5 15.10 45.19 14.74
CA PHE A 5 13.77 44.72 14.38
C PHE A 5 13.66 43.22 14.69
N LYS A 6 12.83 42.85 15.68
CA LYS A 6 12.46 41.46 15.94
C LYS A 6 11.60 40.94 14.78
N ARG A 7 12.09 39.95 14.03
CA ARG A 7 11.25 39.16 13.11
C ARG A 7 10.33 38.26 13.94
N LYS A 8 9.02 38.34 13.69
CA LYS A 8 8.06 37.31 14.12
C LYS A 8 8.32 36.03 13.30
N VAL A 9 8.31 34.89 13.98
CA VAL A 9 8.33 33.55 13.36
C VAL A 9 7.00 33.38 12.63
N PRO A 10 6.97 32.96 11.35
CA PRO A 10 5.72 32.60 10.70
C PRO A 10 5.25 31.27 11.28
N GLU A 11 4.04 31.26 11.84
CA GLU A 11 3.34 30.03 12.18
C GLU A 11 3.12 29.24 10.88
N THR A 12 3.62 28.00 10.86
CA THR A 12 3.51 27.10 9.72
C THR A 12 2.08 26.56 9.61
N ASP A 13 1.30 27.18 8.73
CA ASP A 13 0.03 26.63 8.29
C ASP A 13 0.26 25.35 7.46
N SER A 14 -0.26 24.21 7.96
CA SER A 14 -0.11 22.86 7.39
C SER A 14 -0.54 22.71 5.93
N ALA A 15 -1.24 23.69 5.33
CA ALA A 15 -1.67 23.65 3.94
C ALA A 15 -0.57 24.10 2.95
N ASN A 16 0.44 24.86 3.39
CA ASN A 16 1.46 25.47 2.51
C ASN A 16 2.79 24.71 2.47
N ILE A 17 2.94 23.62 3.24
CA ILE A 17 4.17 22.81 3.28
C ILE A 17 4.28 21.91 2.04
N ALA A 18 3.17 21.42 1.50
CA ALA A 18 3.18 20.47 0.37
C ALA A 18 3.71 21.07 -0.94
N SER A 19 3.68 22.38 -1.11
CA SER A 19 4.12 23.06 -2.34
C SER A 19 5.62 23.38 -2.36
N ASN A 20 6.34 23.26 -1.23
CA ASN A 20 7.74 23.67 -1.11
C ASN A 20 8.68 22.61 -0.50
N LEU A 21 8.21 21.39 -0.19
CA LEU A 21 9.11 20.34 0.29
C LEU A 21 10.01 19.87 -0.86
N CYS A 22 11.32 20.01 -0.67
CA CYS A 22 12.27 19.32 -1.52
C CYS A 22 12.07 17.80 -1.32
N LEU A 23 12.33 17.03 -2.37
CA LEU A 23 12.23 15.57 -2.37
C LEU A 23 13.00 14.90 -1.21
N ASP A 24 14.03 15.57 -0.72
CA ASP A 24 14.94 15.08 0.31
C ASP A 24 14.42 15.27 1.75
N ASP A 25 13.37 16.07 1.95
CA ASP A 25 12.77 16.31 3.28
C ASP A 25 11.63 15.32 3.62
N ILE A 26 11.25 14.43 2.69
CA ILE A 26 10.18 13.45 2.91
C ILE A 26 10.70 12.30 3.77
N ASN A 27 10.10 12.11 4.95
CA ASN A 27 10.33 10.92 5.75
C ASN A 27 9.65 9.69 5.12
N TRP A 28 10.35 9.04 4.20
CA TRP A 28 9.83 7.89 3.45
C TRP A 28 9.43 6.70 4.33
N GLU A 29 10.02 6.53 5.52
CA GLU A 29 9.62 5.45 6.43
C GLU A 29 8.25 5.70 7.08
N GLU A 30 7.94 6.96 7.37
CA GLU A 30 6.63 7.33 7.87
C GLU A 30 5.60 7.40 6.75
N GLU A 31 5.98 7.86 5.57
CA GLU A 31 5.09 8.03 4.43
C GLU A 31 4.72 6.68 3.79
N ILE A 32 5.71 5.80 3.58
CA ILE A 32 5.51 4.51 2.91
C ILE A 32 5.16 3.44 3.95
N LYS A 33 3.87 3.38 4.28
CA LYS A 33 3.31 2.34 5.16
C LYS A 33 3.31 0.97 4.49
N TYR A 34 3.77 -0.04 5.22
CA TYR A 34 3.82 -1.42 4.74
C TYR A 34 2.42 -2.04 4.60
N ASP A 35 1.55 -1.83 5.59
CA ASP A 35 0.15 -2.31 5.56
C ASP A 35 -0.64 -1.56 4.48
N PRO A 36 -1.19 -2.26 3.46
CA PRO A 36 -1.98 -1.66 2.39
C PRO A 36 -3.15 -0.84 2.92
N GLY A 37 -3.74 -1.27 4.04
CA GLY A 37 -4.88 -0.56 4.62
C GLY A 37 -4.53 0.77 5.29
N LEU A 38 -3.23 1.07 5.45
CA LEU A 38 -2.72 2.33 5.98
C LEU A 38 -2.05 3.19 4.92
N ARG A 39 -1.97 2.73 3.66
CA ARG A 39 -1.38 3.49 2.56
C ARG A 39 -2.30 4.64 2.16
N LYS A 40 -1.72 5.80 1.94
CA LYS A 40 -2.39 6.93 1.28
C LYS A 40 -2.60 6.60 -0.19
N GLN A 41 -3.67 7.10 -0.82
CA GLN A 41 -3.88 6.81 -2.24
C GLN A 41 -2.80 7.49 -3.08
N ILE A 42 -2.38 6.84 -4.16
CA ILE A 42 -1.35 7.39 -5.06
C ILE A 42 -1.78 8.77 -5.59
N ASP A 43 -3.08 8.99 -5.82
CA ASP A 43 -3.58 10.27 -6.35
C ASP A 43 -3.60 11.40 -5.32
N ASP A 44 -3.58 11.08 -4.03
CA ASP A 44 -3.48 12.07 -2.94
C ASP A 44 -2.05 12.63 -2.80
N TYR A 45 -1.08 12.07 -3.53
CA TYR A 45 0.27 12.61 -3.65
C TYR A 45 0.36 13.65 -4.76
N HIS A 46 1.25 14.63 -4.57
CA HIS A 46 1.61 15.59 -5.61
C HIS A 46 2.08 14.84 -6.87
N PRO A 47 1.66 15.23 -8.11
CA PRO A 47 1.99 14.51 -9.34
C PRO A 47 3.47 14.13 -9.49
N ASN A 48 4.38 15.03 -9.12
CA ASN A 48 5.84 14.80 -9.19
C ASN A 48 6.35 13.71 -8.23
N LEU A 49 5.60 13.37 -7.17
CA LEU A 49 5.97 12.36 -6.17
C LEU A 49 5.36 10.99 -6.49
N ARG A 50 4.31 10.92 -7.33
CA ARG A 50 3.53 9.69 -7.54
C ARG A 50 4.38 8.53 -8.05
N GLU A 51 5.30 8.80 -8.97
CA GLU A 51 6.18 7.77 -9.52
C GLU A 51 7.17 7.25 -8.47
N MET A 52 7.79 8.15 -7.70
CA MET A 52 8.69 7.76 -6.61
C MET A 52 7.97 6.97 -5.52
N VAL A 53 6.74 7.36 -5.17
CA VAL A 53 5.89 6.63 -4.24
C VAL A 53 5.59 5.22 -4.76
N ARG A 54 5.25 5.08 -6.06
CA ARG A 54 5.05 3.76 -6.69
C ARG A 54 6.31 2.89 -6.59
N ARG A 55 7.48 3.43 -6.94
CA ARG A 55 8.76 2.72 -6.84
C ARG A 55 9.05 2.29 -5.41
N LYS A 56 8.87 3.18 -4.42
CA LYS A 56 9.08 2.85 -3.00
C LYS A 56 8.14 1.76 -2.49
N TYR A 57 6.87 1.75 -2.93
CA TYR A 57 5.96 0.65 -2.61
C TYR A 57 6.40 -0.68 -3.24
N LEU A 58 6.86 -0.65 -4.49
CA LEU A 58 7.37 -1.83 -5.17
C LEU A 58 8.66 -2.35 -4.52
N GLU A 59 9.58 -1.47 -4.12
CA GLU A 59 10.80 -1.81 -3.39
C GLU A 59 10.52 -2.50 -2.04
N LYS A 60 9.50 -2.04 -1.29
CA LYS A 60 9.09 -2.70 -0.03
C LYS A 60 8.42 -4.06 -0.26
N GLY A 61 7.96 -4.35 -1.48
CA GLY A 61 7.30 -5.58 -1.85
C GLY A 61 5.90 -5.76 -1.23
N PRO A 62 5.23 -6.89 -1.53
CA PRO A 62 3.87 -7.15 -1.08
C PRO A 62 3.78 -7.30 0.46
N CYS A 63 2.68 -6.82 1.03
CA CYS A 63 2.44 -6.96 2.48
C CYS A 63 2.06 -8.39 2.87
N GLN A 64 3.02 -9.14 3.42
CA GLN A 64 2.88 -10.58 3.71
C GLN A 64 3.23 -10.93 5.16
N PRO A 65 2.39 -10.54 6.12
CA PRO A 65 2.68 -10.74 7.54
C PRO A 65 2.53 -12.21 7.95
N ARG A 66 3.65 -12.93 8.11
CA ARG A 66 3.65 -14.36 8.47
C ARG A 66 3.40 -14.64 9.95
N THR A 67 3.78 -13.73 10.83
CA THR A 67 3.65 -13.87 12.29
C THR A 67 2.38 -13.22 12.85
N TYR A 68 1.49 -12.75 11.99
CA TYR A 68 0.27 -12.05 12.41
C TYR A 68 -0.84 -13.03 12.79
N SER A 69 -1.58 -12.73 13.85
CA SER A 69 -2.77 -13.48 14.23
C SER A 69 -3.95 -13.04 13.38
N PHE A 70 -4.29 -13.84 12.38
CA PHE A 70 -5.38 -13.53 11.45
C PHE A 70 -6.75 -13.67 12.13
N PRO A 71 -7.63 -12.66 11.99
CA PRO A 71 -8.98 -12.71 12.54
C PRO A 71 -9.76 -13.89 11.96
N VAL A 72 -10.54 -14.54 12.83
CA VAL A 72 -11.43 -15.64 12.47
C VAL A 72 -12.79 -15.06 12.11
N THR A 73 -13.34 -15.49 11.00
CA THR A 73 -14.66 -15.12 10.50
C THR A 73 -15.48 -16.38 10.25
N ASN A 74 -16.77 -16.36 10.55
CA ASN A 74 -17.65 -17.50 10.30
C ASN A 74 -18.13 -17.45 8.85
N ILE A 75 -17.60 -18.34 8.00
CA ILE A 75 -17.88 -18.39 6.56
C ILE A 75 -18.17 -19.83 6.15
N GLY A 76 -19.27 -20.03 5.43
CA GLY A 76 -19.65 -21.35 4.91
C GLY A 76 -19.94 -22.38 6.01
N GLY A 77 -20.55 -21.94 7.12
CA GLY A 77 -20.96 -22.82 8.22
C GLY A 77 -19.89 -23.14 9.26
N GLY A 78 -18.72 -22.49 9.22
CA GLY A 78 -17.70 -22.69 10.25
C GLY A 78 -16.69 -21.55 10.36
N PRO A 79 -15.86 -21.56 11.43
CA PRO A 79 -14.80 -20.57 11.62
C PRO A 79 -13.70 -20.77 10.57
N ARG A 80 -13.34 -19.68 9.89
CA ARG A 80 -12.30 -19.62 8.85
C ARG A 80 -11.40 -18.41 9.11
N LYS A 81 -10.13 -18.55 8.77
CA LYS A 81 -9.14 -17.47 8.79
C LYS A 81 -8.28 -17.53 7.55
N PHE A 82 -7.57 -16.45 7.26
CA PHE A 82 -6.56 -16.45 6.20
C PHE A 82 -5.45 -17.48 6.49
N ILE A 83 -4.94 -18.13 5.43
CA ILE A 83 -3.91 -19.17 5.51
C ILE A 83 -2.58 -18.57 5.03
N PRO A 84 -1.58 -18.36 5.91
CA PRO A 84 -0.31 -17.71 5.56
C PRO A 84 0.48 -18.42 4.47
N ASP A 85 0.37 -19.75 4.37
CA ASP A 85 1.04 -20.57 3.35
C ASP A 85 0.67 -20.14 1.92
N TRP A 86 -0.43 -19.39 1.74
CA TRP A 86 -0.79 -18.84 0.45
C TRP A 86 0.18 -17.76 -0.02
N PHE A 87 0.94 -17.13 0.88
CA PHE A 87 2.05 -16.26 0.50
C PHE A 87 3.18 -17.02 -0.20
N ASP A 88 3.35 -18.32 0.04
CA ASP A 88 4.38 -19.10 -0.66
C ASP A 88 3.95 -19.41 -2.10
N GLU A 89 2.66 -19.62 -2.33
CA GLU A 89 2.12 -19.88 -3.67
C GLU A 89 1.89 -18.60 -4.50
N PHE A 90 1.53 -17.50 -3.83
CA PHE A 90 1.15 -16.23 -4.47
C PHE A 90 2.07 -15.08 -4.04
N GLY A 91 3.33 -15.39 -3.74
CA GLY A 91 4.27 -14.49 -3.07
C GLY A 91 4.58 -13.19 -3.80
N SER A 92 4.44 -13.14 -5.12
CA SER A 92 4.74 -11.93 -5.88
C SER A 92 3.66 -10.85 -5.79
N TRP A 93 2.44 -11.18 -5.36
CA TRP A 93 1.30 -10.25 -5.51
C TRP A 93 0.24 -10.33 -4.41
N LEU A 94 0.15 -11.44 -3.68
CA LEU A 94 -0.83 -11.58 -2.61
C LEU A 94 -0.44 -10.68 -1.44
N GLU A 95 -1.24 -9.66 -1.18
CA GLU A 95 -1.10 -8.78 -0.01
C GLU A 95 -2.22 -9.03 0.99
N TYR A 96 -1.90 -8.86 2.28
CA TYR A 96 -2.87 -8.88 3.36
C TYR A 96 -2.94 -7.51 4.05
N ARG A 97 -4.16 -6.99 4.20
CA ARG A 97 -4.43 -5.78 4.99
C ARG A 97 -4.75 -6.17 6.44
N LYS A 98 -4.12 -5.53 7.42
CA LYS A 98 -4.38 -5.84 8.84
C LYS A 98 -5.47 -4.95 9.43
N LYS A 99 -5.59 -3.73 8.93
CA LYS A 99 -6.62 -2.77 9.35
C LYS A 99 -7.66 -2.54 8.26
N ASP A 100 -8.88 -2.24 8.71
CA ASP A 100 -9.96 -1.75 7.86
C ASP A 100 -9.68 -0.28 7.48
N GLY A 101 -8.87 -0.10 6.45
CA GLY A 101 -8.67 1.18 5.77
C GLY A 101 -8.44 0.91 4.29
N GLY A 102 -9.06 1.70 3.40
CA GLY A 102 -8.91 1.56 1.94
C GLY A 102 -10.21 1.64 1.13
N TYR A 103 -10.08 1.80 -0.20
CA TYR A 103 -11.14 2.18 -1.15
C TYR A 103 -12.02 1.00 -1.66
N GLU A 104 -13.17 1.33 -2.25
CA GLU A 104 -14.34 0.43 -2.29
C GLU A 104 -14.25 -0.83 -3.16
N ALA A 105 -13.40 -0.89 -4.18
CA ALA A 105 -13.64 -1.86 -5.26
C ALA A 105 -13.00 -3.26 -5.05
N PHE A 106 -11.85 -3.36 -4.38
CA PHE A 106 -11.21 -4.63 -3.97
C PHE A 106 -10.74 -4.61 -2.51
N VAL A 107 -10.78 -3.44 -1.86
CA VAL A 107 -10.13 -3.15 -0.58
C VAL A 107 -11.13 -2.92 0.56
N LYS A 108 -12.37 -2.46 0.31
CA LYS A 108 -13.36 -2.25 1.39
C LYS A 108 -13.77 -3.51 2.14
N ASN A 109 -14.26 -4.52 1.41
CA ASN A 109 -14.69 -5.77 2.04
C ASN A 109 -13.57 -6.81 2.03
N GLY A 110 -12.60 -6.66 1.11
CA GLY A 110 -11.61 -7.69 0.85
C GLY A 110 -12.20 -8.98 0.33
N TRP A 111 -11.33 -9.83 -0.17
CA TRP A 111 -11.71 -11.20 -0.43
C TRP A 111 -11.65 -11.98 0.89
N ASN A 112 -12.82 -12.29 1.44
CA ASN A 112 -12.99 -13.13 2.62
C ASN A 112 -13.23 -14.61 2.27
N GLY A 113 -13.12 -14.96 0.98
CA GLY A 113 -13.36 -16.30 0.46
C GLY A 113 -12.25 -17.30 0.78
N PHE A 114 -11.63 -17.24 1.96
CA PHE A 114 -10.47 -18.06 2.37
C PHE A 114 -10.69 -19.59 2.30
N HIS A 115 -11.89 -20.04 2.00
CA HIS A 115 -12.23 -21.44 1.73
C HIS A 115 -12.13 -21.82 0.24
N ARG A 116 -11.84 -20.88 -0.67
CA ARG A 116 -11.81 -21.07 -2.13
C ARG A 116 -10.49 -20.62 -2.75
N LYS A 117 -9.39 -21.28 -2.39
CA LYS A 117 -8.05 -21.01 -2.98
C LYS A 117 -8.07 -20.99 -4.52
N GLN A 118 -8.89 -21.84 -5.14
CA GLN A 118 -9.05 -21.89 -6.60
C GLN A 118 -9.41 -20.54 -7.22
N ARG A 119 -10.19 -19.70 -6.53
CA ARG A 119 -10.52 -18.36 -7.05
C ARG A 119 -9.32 -17.42 -7.12
N LEU A 120 -8.31 -17.61 -6.26
CA LEU A 120 -7.05 -16.87 -6.40
C LEU A 120 -6.32 -17.31 -7.67
N ARG A 121 -6.28 -18.63 -7.95
CA ARG A 121 -5.66 -19.14 -9.18
C ARG A 121 -6.37 -18.63 -10.44
N GLU A 122 -7.69 -18.70 -10.47
CA GLU A 122 -8.50 -18.18 -11.58
C GLU A 122 -8.30 -16.67 -11.77
N HIS A 123 -8.15 -15.92 -10.68
CA HIS A 123 -7.92 -14.47 -10.73
C HIS A 123 -6.53 -14.10 -11.26
N VAL A 124 -5.48 -14.82 -10.85
CA VAL A 124 -4.14 -14.65 -11.43
C VAL A 124 -4.18 -14.93 -12.94
N GLY A 125 -4.96 -15.95 -13.31
CA GLY A 125 -5.06 -16.41 -14.68
C GLY A 125 -3.76 -17.06 -15.18
N ASP A 126 -3.72 -17.33 -16.48
CA ASP A 126 -2.55 -17.91 -17.14
C ASP A 126 -1.57 -16.82 -17.64
N VAL A 127 -0.40 -17.26 -18.11
CA VAL A 127 0.64 -16.39 -18.70
C VAL A 127 0.05 -15.54 -19.83
N GLY A 128 0.23 -14.22 -19.76
CA GLY A 128 -0.37 -13.25 -20.70
C GLY A 128 -1.69 -12.63 -20.24
N GLY A 129 -2.21 -13.03 -19.07
CA GLY A 129 -3.38 -12.40 -18.44
C GLY A 129 -3.13 -10.98 -17.91
N SER A 130 -4.18 -10.36 -17.36
CA SER A 130 -4.12 -9.02 -16.76
C SER A 130 -3.07 -8.91 -15.66
N HIS A 131 -2.89 -9.96 -14.86
CA HIS A 131 -1.89 -10.01 -13.80
C HIS A 131 -0.45 -10.00 -14.34
N TYR A 132 -0.18 -10.76 -15.41
CA TYR A 132 1.12 -10.78 -16.08
C TYR A 132 1.48 -9.40 -16.63
N LEU A 133 0.54 -8.73 -17.29
CA LEU A 133 0.74 -7.37 -17.81
C LEU A 133 0.97 -6.35 -16.68
N ALA A 134 0.25 -6.48 -15.57
CA ALA A 134 0.45 -5.63 -14.40
C ALA A 134 1.85 -5.82 -13.80
N MET A 135 2.31 -7.07 -13.64
CA MET A 135 3.67 -7.36 -13.20
C MET A 135 4.73 -6.77 -14.12
N LYS A 136 4.57 -6.90 -15.44
CA LYS A 136 5.49 -6.27 -16.40
C LYS A 136 5.60 -4.76 -16.25
N LYS A 137 4.48 -4.08 -16.04
CA LYS A 137 4.49 -2.64 -15.76
C LYS A 137 5.20 -2.29 -14.45
N CYS A 138 5.09 -3.14 -13.44
CA CYS A 138 5.83 -2.97 -12.19
C CYS A 138 7.35 -3.15 -12.41
N ASP A 139 7.76 -4.15 -13.19
CA ASP A 139 9.16 -4.38 -13.54
C ASP A 139 9.73 -3.17 -14.30
N ASP A 140 8.99 -2.66 -15.30
CA ASP A 140 9.40 -1.50 -16.10
C ASP A 140 9.55 -0.22 -15.26
N LEU A 141 8.80 -0.09 -14.16
CA LEU A 141 8.92 1.04 -13.23
C LEU A 141 10.17 0.98 -12.34
N LEU A 142 10.79 -0.19 -12.21
CA LEU A 142 11.98 -0.42 -11.38
C LEU A 142 13.29 -0.46 -12.20
N GLN A 143 13.23 -0.40 -13.53
CA GLN A 143 14.39 -0.29 -14.43
C GLN A 143 14.97 1.13 -14.46
#